data_AF-A0A7V5XHS3-F1
#
_entry.id   AF-A0A7V5XHS3-F1
#
_cell.length_a   1.000
_cell.length_b   1.000
_cell.length_c   1.000
_cell.angle_alpha   90.00
_cell.angle_beta   90.00
_cell.angle_gamma   90.00
#
_symmetry.space_group_name_H-M   'P 1'
#
loop_
_entity.id
_entity.type
_entity.pdbx_description
1 polymer ?
#
loop_
_entity_poly.entity_id
_entity_poly.type
_entity_poly.pdbx_seq_one_letter_code
_entity_poly.pdbx_strand_id
1 'polypeptide(L)'
;MKKFKGFILIEILISGIILALSVASAMYLFKIGYENTGKADDIYIIHSKIPVALNTIKSNLPDKKYGREFLGDGVELNWKSDLVSRTALKSQNATFYVYLFKVNFNLLFKEQQKDYEVFVLSNEKAR
;
A
#
# COMPACT_ATOMS: atom_id res chain seq x y z
N MET A 1 0.28 -51.67 -49.66
CA MET A 1 0.01 -50.92 -48.41
C MET A 1 1.26 -50.17 -47.96
N LYS A 2 1.49 -48.94 -48.43
CA LYS A 2 2.62 -48.09 -48.00
C LYS A 2 2.15 -46.62 -47.98
N LYS A 3 1.49 -46.19 -46.89
CA LYS A 3 1.08 -44.78 -46.68
C LYS A 3 1.08 -44.31 -45.21
N PHE A 4 1.69 -45.05 -44.26
CA PHE A 4 1.53 -44.73 -42.83
C PHE A 4 2.77 -44.19 -42.09
N LYS A 5 3.99 -44.27 -42.67
CA LYS A 5 5.21 -43.86 -41.94
C LYS A 5 5.47 -42.35 -41.89
N GLY A 6 5.02 -41.58 -42.88
CA GLY A 6 5.18 -40.11 -42.89
C GLY A 6 4.20 -39.37 -41.98
N PHE A 7 3.02 -39.96 -41.73
CA PHE A 7 1.97 -39.37 -40.89
C PHE A 7 2.35 -39.37 -39.41
N ILE A 8 2.93 -40.48 -38.93
CA ILE A 8 3.37 -40.64 -37.54
C ILE A 8 4.45 -39.62 -37.15
N LEU A 9 5.41 -39.34 -38.04
CA LEU A 9 6.46 -38.36 -37.76
C LEU A 9 5.88 -36.96 -37.57
N ILE A 10 4.92 -36.58 -38.42
CA ILE A 10 4.23 -35.29 -38.36
C ILE A 10 3.40 -35.20 -37.07
N GLU A 11 2.68 -36.25 -36.69
CA GLU A 11 1.90 -36.28 -35.44
C GLU A 11 2.78 -36.13 -34.20
N ILE A 12 3.95 -36.80 -34.16
CA ILE A 12 4.92 -36.67 -33.07
C ILE A 12 5.46 -35.24 -33.01
N LEU A 13 5.75 -34.64 -34.16
CA LEU A 13 6.30 -33.29 -34.25
C LEU A 13 5.25 -32.24 -33.81
N ILE A 14 4.00 -32.39 -34.24
CA ILE A 14 2.87 -31.56 -33.79
C ILE A 14 2.65 -31.73 -32.29
N SER A 15 2.66 -32.96 -31.78
CA SER A 15 2.48 -33.24 -30.34
C SER A 15 3.60 -32.60 -29.50
N GLY A 16 4.84 -32.64 -29.98
CA GLY A 16 5.97 -31.97 -29.34
C GLY A 16 5.83 -30.44 -29.31
N ILE A 17 5.35 -29.84 -30.41
CA ILE A 17 5.08 -28.40 -30.48
C ILE A 17 3.94 -28.02 -29.52
N ILE A 18 2.84 -28.78 -29.52
CA ILE A 18 1.71 -28.53 -28.61
C ILE A 18 2.16 -28.64 -27.15
N LEU A 19 2.96 -29.66 -26.82
CA LEU A 19 3.50 -29.83 -25.48
C LEU A 19 4.39 -28.65 -25.08
N ALA A 20 5.32 -28.24 -25.96
CA ALA A 20 6.20 -27.10 -25.71
C ALA A 20 5.42 -25.80 -25.52
N LEU A 21 4.41 -25.54 -26.35
CA LEU A 21 3.51 -24.39 -26.23
C LEU A 21 2.72 -24.41 -24.92
N SER A 22 2.27 -25.60 -24.50
CA SER A 22 1.50 -25.76 -23.26
C SER A 22 2.36 -25.46 -22.03
N VAL A 23 3.59 -25.98 -22.00
CA VAL A 23 4.55 -25.70 -20.91
C VAL A 23 4.94 -24.22 -20.90
N ALA A 24 5.22 -23.63 -22.05
CA ALA A 24 5.54 -22.21 -22.17
C ALA A 24 4.39 -21.33 -21.66
N SER A 25 3.15 -21.66 -22.03
CA SER A 25 1.96 -20.95 -21.56
C SER A 25 1.78 -21.07 -20.05
N ALA A 26 1.97 -22.28 -19.48
CA ALA A 26 1.89 -22.49 -18.05
C ALA A 26 2.96 -21.67 -17.29
N MET A 27 4.22 -21.72 -17.74
CA MET A 27 5.31 -20.93 -17.14
C MET A 27 5.03 -19.43 -17.20
N TYR A 28 4.46 -18.95 -18.30
CA TYR A 28 4.07 -17.56 -18.45
C TYR A 28 2.98 -17.15 -17.45
N LEU A 29 1.95 -17.99 -17.28
CA LEU A 29 0.91 -17.76 -16.27
C LEU A 29 1.47 -17.79 -14.85
N PHE A 30 2.39 -18.70 -14.54
CA PHE A 30 3.06 -18.74 -13.25
C PHE A 30 3.87 -17.47 -12.98
N LYS A 31 4.61 -16.98 -13.98
CA LYS A 31 5.35 -15.72 -13.88
C LYS A 31 4.43 -14.55 -13.55
N ILE A 32 3.32 -14.41 -14.27
CA ILE A 32 2.33 -13.36 -14.01
C ILE A 32 1.74 -13.52 -12.60
N GLY A 33 1.37 -14.74 -12.21
CA GLY A 33 0.82 -15.02 -10.88
C GLY A 33 1.79 -14.63 -9.76
N TYR A 34 3.06 -14.97 -9.92
CA TYR A 34 4.12 -14.62 -8.96
C TYR A 34 4.33 -13.11 -8.85
N GLU A 35 4.46 -12.42 -10.00
CA GLU A 35 4.63 -10.97 -10.03
C GLU A 35 3.45 -10.23 -9.39
N ASN A 36 2.22 -10.66 -9.67
CA ASN A 36 1.03 -10.06 -9.08
C ASN A 36 0.92 -10.34 -7.59
N THR A 37 1.28 -11.54 -7.13
CA THR A 37 1.27 -11.89 -5.71
C THR A 37 2.30 -11.07 -4.94
N GLY A 38 3.50 -10.88 -5.50
CA GLY A 38 4.52 -10.02 -4.90
C GLY A 38 4.06 -8.56 -4.78
N LYS A 39 3.42 -8.01 -5.82
CA LYS A 39 2.82 -6.67 -5.77
C LYS A 39 1.70 -6.58 -4.72
N ALA A 40 0.86 -7.61 -4.61
CA ALA A 40 -0.21 -7.66 -3.62
C ALA A 40 0.33 -7.70 -2.18
N ASP A 41 1.43 -8.44 -1.95
CA ASP A 41 2.12 -8.52 -0.67
C ASP A 41 2.74 -7.16 -0.27
N ASP A 42 3.44 -6.50 -1.22
CA ASP A 42 4.00 -5.16 -0.99
C ASP A 42 2.91 -4.14 -0.61
N ILE A 43 1.75 -4.21 -1.28
CA ILE A 43 0.58 -3.37 -0.97
C ILE A 43 0.01 -3.72 0.41
N TYR A 44 -0.11 -5.01 0.73
CA TYR A 44 -0.59 -5.47 2.03
C TYR A 44 0.30 -4.96 3.18
N ILE A 45 1.62 -5.02 3.02
CA ILE A 45 2.57 -4.48 3.99
C ILE A 45 2.30 -2.99 4.24
N ILE A 46 2.15 -2.19 3.19
CA ILE A 46 1.79 -0.76 3.32
C ILE A 46 0.48 -0.58 4.09
N HIS A 47 -0.59 -1.29 3.69
CA HIS A 47 -1.90 -1.14 4.33
C HIS A 47 -1.89 -1.56 5.79
N SER A 48 -1.14 -2.60 6.15
CA SER A 48 -1.00 -3.07 7.53
C SER A 48 -0.43 -2.01 8.48
N LYS A 49 0.34 -1.03 7.94
CA LYS A 49 0.96 0.05 8.71
C LYS A 49 0.09 1.29 8.88
N ILE A 50 -1.07 1.38 8.21
CA ILE A 50 -1.98 2.53 8.34
C ILE A 50 -2.38 2.82 9.80
N PRO A 51 -2.80 1.82 10.61
CA PRO A 51 -3.17 2.08 12.00
C PRO A 51 -2.01 2.64 12.83
N VAL A 52 -0.79 2.12 12.61
CA VAL A 52 0.42 2.59 13.30
C VAL A 52 0.75 4.01 12.86
N ALA A 53 0.71 4.28 11.55
CA ALA A 53 0.94 5.61 10.99
C ALA A 53 0.00 6.66 11.59
N LEU A 54 -1.30 6.34 11.68
CA LEU A 54 -2.30 7.24 12.23
C LEU A 54 -2.07 7.50 13.73
N ASN A 55 -1.67 6.48 14.49
CA ASN A 55 -1.36 6.64 15.91
C ASN A 55 -0.11 7.51 16.12
N THR A 56 0.94 7.27 15.34
CA THR A 56 2.16 8.10 15.29
C THR A 56 1.85 9.55 14.95
N ILE A 57 1.02 9.80 13.93
CA ILE A 57 0.62 11.15 13.54
C ILE A 57 -0.11 11.82 14.71
N LYS A 58 -1.10 11.14 15.30
CA LYS A 58 -1.89 11.70 16.41
C LYS A 58 -1.05 12.03 17.63
N SER A 59 -0.05 11.20 17.98
CA SER A 59 0.82 11.47 19.12
C SER A 59 1.76 12.65 18.90
N ASN A 60 2.20 12.88 17.66
CA ASN A 60 3.15 13.95 17.33
C ASN A 60 2.47 15.26 16.90
N LEU A 61 1.20 15.22 16.47
CA LEU A 61 0.46 16.37 15.96
C LEU A 61 0.46 17.61 16.88
N PRO A 62 0.39 17.47 18.22
CA PRO A 62 0.43 18.63 19.11
C PRO A 62 1.75 19.40 19.02
N ASP A 63 2.86 18.71 18.77
CA ASP A 63 4.21 19.26 18.85
C ASP A 63 4.81 19.57 17.48
N LYS A 64 4.36 18.89 16.42
CA LYS A 64 4.95 18.96 15.08
C LYS A 64 3.89 19.11 14.00
N LYS A 65 4.21 19.90 12.97
CA LYS A 65 3.39 20.04 11.75
C LYS A 65 3.81 19.10 10.63
N TYR A 66 4.93 18.42 10.77
CA TYR A 66 5.42 17.45 9.81
C TYR A 66 6.33 16.45 10.52
N GLY A 67 6.51 15.29 9.90
CA GLY A 67 7.39 14.27 10.45
C GLY A 67 7.77 13.23 9.42
N ARG A 68 8.88 12.55 9.71
CA ARG A 68 9.36 11.37 9.01
C ARG A 68 9.68 10.31 10.05
N GLU A 69 9.08 9.13 9.91
CA GLU A 69 9.28 8.03 10.85
C GLU A 69 9.30 6.68 10.13
N PHE A 70 10.04 5.72 10.69
CA PHE A 70 10.04 4.33 10.21
C PHE A 70 9.02 3.52 11.02
N LEU A 71 8.11 2.84 10.33
CA LEU A 71 7.01 2.07 10.94
C LEU A 71 7.33 0.57 11.08
N GLY A 72 8.58 0.19 10.83
CA GLY A 72 9.03 -1.21 10.75
C GLY A 72 8.75 -1.84 9.38
N ASP A 73 9.30 -3.04 9.18
CA ASP A 73 9.21 -3.81 7.92
C ASP A 73 9.65 -3.03 6.68
N GLY A 74 10.58 -2.08 6.85
CA GLY A 74 11.08 -1.22 5.76
C GLY A 74 10.10 -0.14 5.30
N VAL A 75 8.98 0.08 6.01
CA VAL A 75 8.00 1.11 5.66
C VAL A 75 8.38 2.45 6.26
N GLU A 76 8.48 3.48 5.42
CA GLU A 76 8.72 4.87 5.81
C GLU A 76 7.42 5.68 5.72
N LEU A 77 7.15 6.46 6.76
CA LEU A 77 6.05 7.42 6.83
C LEU A 77 6.63 8.83 6.68
N ASN A 78 6.13 9.60 5.72
CA ASN A 78 6.24 11.06 5.78
C ASN A 78 4.86 11.68 5.89
N TRP A 79 4.72 12.70 6.73
CA TRP A 79 3.45 13.35 6.93
C TRP A 79 3.60 14.86 7.14
N LYS A 80 2.55 15.58 6.80
CA LYS A 80 2.42 17.01 7.00
C LYS A 80 0.99 17.33 7.42
N SER A 81 0.83 18.18 8.42
CA SER A 81 -0.45 18.67 8.91
C SER A 81 -0.61 20.17 8.67
N ASP A 82 -1.81 20.53 8.24
CA ASP A 82 -2.25 21.91 8.06
C ASP A 82 -3.50 22.13 8.94
N LEU A 83 -3.55 23.24 9.68
CA LEU A 83 -4.70 23.58 10.51
C LEU A 83 -5.84 24.07 9.61
N VAL A 84 -6.99 23.39 9.67
CA VAL A 84 -8.19 23.72 8.90
C VAL A 84 -9.09 24.66 9.68
N SER A 85 -9.33 24.34 10.95
CA SER A 85 -10.27 25.10 11.78
C SER A 85 -9.89 25.04 13.25
N ARG A 86 -10.24 26.09 13.98
CA ARG A 86 -10.10 26.21 15.42
C ARG A 86 -11.42 26.68 16.00
N THR A 87 -11.99 25.91 16.91
CA THR A 87 -13.26 26.23 17.57
C THR A 87 -13.03 26.34 19.08
N ALA A 88 -13.46 27.46 19.66
CA ALA A 88 -13.48 27.64 21.10
C ALA A 88 -14.81 27.12 21.66
N LEU A 89 -14.74 26.11 22.53
CA LEU A 89 -15.87 25.61 23.29
C LEU A 89 -15.85 26.26 24.67
N LYS A 90 -16.84 27.11 24.94
CA LYS A 90 -17.02 27.73 26.25
C LYS A 90 -17.94 26.88 27.10
N SER A 91 -17.45 26.42 28.24
CA SER A 91 -18.24 25.88 29.35
C SER A 91 -18.32 26.93 30.45
N GLN A 92 -19.26 26.79 31.40
CA GLN A 92 -19.49 27.74 32.49
C GLN A 92 -18.21 28.07 33.28
N ASN A 93 -17.26 27.13 33.36
CA ASN A 93 -16.03 27.27 34.17
C ASN A 93 -14.72 27.17 33.37
N ALA A 94 -14.76 26.95 32.04
CA ALA A 94 -13.54 26.76 31.24
C ALA A 94 -13.76 27.02 29.75
N THR A 95 -12.72 27.51 29.06
CA THR A 95 -12.68 27.57 27.60
C THR A 95 -11.73 26.49 27.09
N PHE A 96 -12.23 25.63 26.21
CA PHE A 96 -11.45 24.59 25.54
C PHE A 96 -11.27 24.96 24.07
N TYR A 97 -10.10 24.68 23.51
CA TYR A 97 -9.85 24.85 22.08
C TYR A 97 -9.82 23.49 21.40
N VAL A 98 -10.66 23.33 20.39
CA VAL A 98 -10.67 22.17 19.49
C VAL A 98 -10.05 22.60 18.17
N TYR A 99 -9.07 21.81 17.72
CA TYR A 99 -8.34 22.05 16.50
C TYR A 99 -8.65 20.92 15.52
N LEU A 100 -8.98 21.29 14.29
CA LEU A 100 -9.14 20.36 13.18
C LEU A 100 -7.94 20.50 12.25
N PHE A 101 -7.18 19.44 12.12
CA PHE A 101 -6.04 19.37 11.21
C PHE A 101 -6.37 18.50 10.00
N LYS A 102 -5.94 18.96 8.84
CA LYS A 102 -5.84 18.15 7.62
C LYS A 102 -4.44 17.58 7.58
N VAL A 103 -4.31 16.27 7.55
CA VAL A 103 -3.01 15.58 7.49
C VAL A 103 -2.89 14.85 6.17
N ASN A 104 -1.88 15.21 5.39
CA ASN A 104 -1.46 14.47 4.22
C ASN A 104 -0.26 13.62 4.62
N PHE A 105 -0.32 12.33 4.36
CA PHE A 105 0.79 11.43 4.66
C PHE A 105 1.01 10.41 3.54
N ASN A 106 2.25 10.01 3.36
CA ASN A 106 2.61 8.97 2.43
C ASN A 106 3.31 7.81 3.16
N LEU A 107 3.06 6.61 2.67
CA LEU A 107 3.74 5.40 3.07
C LEU A 107 4.58 4.91 1.90
N LEU A 108 5.88 4.79 2.12
CA LEU A 108 6.84 4.28 1.15
C LEU A 108 7.31 2.90 1.57
N PHE A 109 7.28 1.97 0.63
CA PHE A 109 7.86 0.65 0.79
C PHE A 109 8.42 0.17 -0.55
N LYS A 110 9.73 -0.10 -0.61
CA LYS A 110 10.45 -0.39 -1.86
C LYS A 110 10.19 0.72 -2.90
N GLU A 111 9.62 0.36 -4.06
CA GLU A 111 9.26 1.30 -5.14
C GLU A 111 7.78 1.72 -5.10
N GLN A 112 7.02 1.27 -4.09
CA GLN A 112 5.61 1.60 -3.94
C GLN A 112 5.46 2.78 -2.98
N GLN A 113 4.70 3.79 -3.42
CA GLN A 113 4.26 4.90 -2.59
C GLN A 113 2.73 4.96 -2.60
N LYS A 114 2.15 5.14 -1.42
CA LYS A 114 0.71 5.40 -1.26
C LYS A 114 0.50 6.66 -0.45
N ASP A 115 -0.23 7.60 -1.04
CA ASP A 115 -0.60 8.86 -0.41
C ASP A 115 -2.00 8.75 0.19
N TYR A 116 -2.17 9.36 1.35
CA TYR A 116 -3.39 9.34 2.13
C TYR A 116 -3.67 10.75 2.69
N GLU A 117 -4.95 11.01 2.88
CA GLU A 117 -5.44 12.24 3.49
C GLU A 117 -6.38 11.87 4.63
N VAL A 118 -6.20 12.50 5.79
CA VAL A 118 -7.06 12.28 6.96
C VAL A 118 -7.28 13.59 7.71
N PHE A 119 -8.48 13.73 8.28
CA PHE A 119 -8.80 14.81 9.20
C PHE A 119 -8.66 14.33 10.63
N VAL A 120 -7.84 15.05 11.42
CA VAL A 120 -7.56 14.71 12.81
C VAL A 120 -8.06 15.83 13.71
N LEU A 121 -8.92 15.47 14.65
CA LEU A 121 -9.33 16.35 15.74
C LEU A 121 -8.33 16.22 16.89
N SER A 122 -7.84 17.36 17.37
CA SER A 122 -7.00 17.44 18.55
C SER A 122 -7.57 18.46 19.54
N ASN A 123 -7.51 18.13 20.82
CA ASN A 123 -7.84 19.05 21.91
C ASN A 123 -6.55 19.47 22.60
N GLU A 124 -6.23 20.75 22.52
CA GLU A 124 -5.15 21.29 23.34
C GLU A 124 -5.78 21.65 24.69
N LYS A 125 -5.36 20.98 25.77
CA LYS A 125 -5.62 21.52 27.11
C LYS A 125 -4.83 22.82 27.19
N ALA A 126 -5.53 23.95 27.35
CA ALA A 126 -4.89 25.20 27.74
C ALA A 126 -4.00 24.91 28.95
N ARG A 127 -2.68 25.06 28.76
CA ARG A 127 -1.72 25.10 29.86
C ARG A 127 -1.90 26.40 30.63
#